data_AF-A0A4S4KF89-F1
#
_entry.id   AF-A0A4S4KF89-F1
#
_cell.length_a   1.000
_cell.length_b   1.000
_cell.length_c   1.000
_cell.angle_alpha   90.00
_cell.angle_beta   90.00
_cell.angle_gamma   90.00
#
_symmetry.space_group_name_H-M   'P 1'
#
loop_
_entity.id
_entity.type
_entity.pdbx_description
1 polymer ?
#
loop_
_entity_poly.entity_id
_entity_poly.type
_entity_poly.pdbx_seq_one_letter_code
_entity_poly.pdbx_strand_id
1 'polypeptide(L)'
;MLEHGQQQVTSTEEVFRDSIVGQLMDDLLAPFTVAASASASSPLNKDTGLTLDVVAKRFLGPSTPFYQFYTDFVALYDSISFSHPLFARLLLSPVSMRYPPDYRKYLWADFSHVLRTIRTPMEAVVASDVKEFMWPVETNPEVIAAYLRSLVKAQAEGFLRFAAVHHIACNIWPDLQPQNEDGSIHGEKSIKLLQAVAGQCGFDVVKELVTYRQNRETTLLPPTCFEISEEVKTSRSEFVNRCGAAVKDKIEPLLQ
;
A
#
# COMPACT_ATOMS: atom_id res chain seq x y z
N MET A 1 50.08 5.57 -32.90
CA MET A 1 51.01 5.17 -31.83
C MET A 1 50.94 6.20 -30.72
N LEU A 2 50.14 5.87 -29.70
CA LEU A 2 50.21 6.28 -28.28
C LEU A 2 48.84 5.94 -27.68
N GLU A 3 48.51 4.64 -27.69
CA GLU A 3 47.44 4.07 -26.87
C GLU A 3 48.09 3.63 -25.56
N HIS A 4 48.02 4.48 -24.53
CA HIS A 4 48.46 4.13 -23.20
C HIS A 4 47.42 4.56 -22.17
N GLY A 5 46.72 3.57 -21.61
CA GLY A 5 46.66 3.48 -20.16
C GLY A 5 45.47 4.09 -19.45
N GLN A 6 44.25 4.09 -20.01
CA GLN A 6 43.08 4.01 -19.15
C GLN A 6 42.80 2.55 -18.84
N GLN A 7 43.46 2.06 -17.78
CA GLN A 7 42.96 0.92 -17.03
C GLN A 7 41.53 1.25 -16.65
N GLN A 8 40.58 0.53 -17.27
CA GLN A 8 39.23 0.39 -16.75
C GLN A 8 39.37 -0.06 -15.29
N VAL A 9 39.16 0.87 -14.36
CA VAL A 9 38.91 0.52 -12.97
C VAL A 9 37.55 -0.17 -12.98
N THR A 10 37.59 -1.48 -13.14
CA THR A 10 36.43 -2.36 -13.03
C THR A 10 35.95 -2.36 -11.58
N SER A 11 34.66 -2.05 -11.41
CA SER A 11 33.80 -2.12 -10.22
C SER A 11 34.16 -1.23 -9.03
N THR A 12 33.67 0.01 -9.03
CA THR A 12 33.05 0.54 -7.80
C THR A 12 31.81 -0.30 -7.55
N GLU A 13 31.91 -1.31 -6.68
CA GLU A 13 30.72 -1.97 -6.17
C GLU A 13 29.79 -0.91 -5.56
N GLU A 14 28.52 -0.92 -5.95
CA GLU A 14 27.53 -0.02 -5.39
C GLU A 14 27.48 -0.22 -3.88
N VAL A 15 27.63 0.85 -3.09
CA VAL A 15 27.78 0.79 -1.62
C VAL A 15 26.65 0.00 -0.94
N PHE A 16 25.44 0.02 -1.49
CA PHE A 16 24.30 -0.70 -0.95
C PHE A 16 24.34 -2.22 -1.19
N ARG A 17 25.26 -2.72 -2.02
CA ARG A 17 25.51 -4.15 -2.23
C ARG A 17 26.52 -4.71 -1.23
N ASP A 18 27.25 -3.84 -0.52
CA ASP A 18 28.12 -4.26 0.57
C ASP A 18 27.28 -4.86 1.71
N SER A 19 27.59 -6.09 2.11
CA SER A 19 26.81 -6.83 3.11
C SER A 19 26.87 -6.19 4.50
N ILE A 20 27.98 -5.54 4.86
CA ILE A 20 28.13 -4.86 6.14
C ILE A 20 27.26 -3.61 6.14
N VAL A 21 27.29 -2.82 5.06
CA VAL A 21 26.42 -1.66 4.90
C VAL A 21 24.95 -2.08 4.94
N GLY A 22 24.60 -3.14 4.21
CA GLY A 22 23.26 -3.72 4.23
C GLY A 22 22.79 -4.07 5.64
N GLN A 23 23.60 -4.80 6.40
CA GLN A 23 23.31 -5.16 7.79
C GLN A 23 23.14 -3.95 8.70
N LEU A 24 24.05 -2.96 8.60
CA LEU A 24 23.96 -1.74 9.42
C LEU A 24 22.70 -0.93 9.11
N MET A 25 22.30 -0.89 7.84
CA MET A 25 21.07 -0.21 7.43
C MET A 25 19.83 -0.99 7.88
N ASP A 26 19.88 -2.32 7.90
CA ASP A 26 18.83 -3.16 8.49
C ASP A 26 18.70 -2.92 10.00
N ASP A 27 19.81 -2.92 10.73
CA ASP A 27 19.85 -2.64 12.16
C ASP A 27 19.33 -1.23 12.48
N LEU A 28 19.63 -0.27 11.60
CA LEU A 28 19.13 1.11 11.71
C LEU A 28 17.61 1.16 11.55
N LEU A 29 17.02 0.39 10.62
CA LEU A 29 15.58 0.40 10.35
C LEU A 29 14.79 -0.47 11.32
N ALA A 30 15.38 -1.52 11.89
CA ALA A 30 14.68 -2.52 12.70
C ALA A 30 13.75 -1.91 13.79
N PRO A 31 14.16 -0.88 14.57
CA PRO A 31 13.31 -0.29 15.60
C PRO A 31 12.07 0.46 15.06
N PHE A 32 12.08 0.82 13.78
CA PHE A 32 11.05 1.61 13.11
C PHE A 32 10.07 0.75 12.30
N THR A 33 10.13 -0.57 12.46
CA THR A 33 9.26 -1.50 11.75
C THR A 33 7.99 -1.83 12.54
N VAL A 34 6.95 -2.28 11.83
CA VAL A 34 5.71 -2.81 12.45
C VAL A 34 6.01 -3.97 13.42
N ALA A 35 6.99 -4.83 13.12
CA ALA A 35 7.41 -5.87 14.08
C ALA A 35 7.90 -5.29 15.42
N ALA A 36 8.62 -4.18 15.38
CA ALA A 36 9.17 -3.54 16.56
C ALA A 36 8.14 -2.65 17.30
N SER A 37 7.03 -2.26 16.67
CA SER A 37 6.09 -1.29 17.25
C SER A 37 5.31 -1.82 18.45
N ALA A 38 5.13 -3.15 18.54
CA ALA A 38 4.57 -3.80 19.73
C ALA A 38 5.45 -3.64 20.98
N SER A 39 6.73 -3.27 20.82
CA SER A 39 7.60 -2.95 21.94
C SER A 39 7.28 -1.55 22.49
N ALA A 40 7.11 -1.45 23.81
CA ALA A 40 6.96 -0.17 24.49
C ALA A 40 8.14 0.80 24.27
N SER A 41 9.31 0.28 23.85
CA SER A 41 10.50 1.06 23.52
C SER A 41 10.55 1.58 22.07
N SER A 42 9.55 1.29 21.23
CA SER A 42 9.57 1.73 19.83
C SER A 42 9.61 3.27 19.76
N PRO A 43 10.57 3.84 19.00
CA PRO A 43 10.67 5.29 18.80
C PRO A 43 9.45 5.86 18.07
N LEU A 44 8.69 5.02 17.35
CA LEU A 44 7.51 5.43 16.59
C LEU A 44 6.22 5.53 17.43
N ASN A 45 6.22 5.04 18.68
CA ASN A 45 5.06 5.16 19.57
C ASN A 45 4.81 6.59 20.08
N LYS A 46 5.72 7.52 19.77
CA LYS A 46 5.56 8.96 20.07
C LYS A 46 5.18 9.69 18.80
N ASP A 47 3.90 10.03 18.66
CA ASP A 47 3.52 10.96 17.58
C ASP A 47 4.11 12.33 17.88
N THR A 48 5.07 12.73 17.04
CA THR A 48 5.72 14.04 17.15
C THR A 48 4.97 15.12 16.38
N GLY A 49 3.96 14.75 15.59
CA GLY A 49 3.29 15.64 14.63
C GLY A 49 4.19 16.10 13.48
N LEU A 50 5.46 15.68 13.44
CA LEU A 50 6.41 16.04 12.39
C LEU A 50 6.21 15.16 11.16
N THR A 51 6.16 15.78 9.99
CA THR A 51 6.10 15.08 8.70
C THR A 51 7.48 15.01 8.04
N LEU A 52 7.66 14.08 7.09
CA LEU A 52 8.88 14.03 6.28
C LEU A 52 9.16 15.35 5.56
N ASP A 53 8.14 16.07 5.09
CA ASP A 53 8.29 17.40 4.49
C ASP A 53 8.91 18.44 5.43
N VAL A 54 8.62 18.35 6.73
CA VAL A 54 9.22 19.26 7.73
C VAL A 54 10.64 18.80 8.07
N VAL A 55 10.82 17.51 8.34
CA VAL A 55 12.10 16.95 8.79
C VAL A 55 13.16 17.02 7.69
N ALA A 56 12.77 16.84 6.43
CA ALA A 56 13.71 16.81 5.30
C ALA A 56 14.33 18.18 4.98
N LYS A 57 13.69 19.30 5.36
CA LYS A 57 14.19 20.66 5.07
C LYS A 57 15.62 20.90 5.60
N ARG A 58 15.99 20.28 6.72
CA ARG A 58 17.34 20.41 7.29
C ARG A 58 18.42 19.66 6.50
N PHE A 59 18.03 18.73 5.64
CA PHE A 59 18.94 17.90 4.83
C PHE A 59 18.92 18.30 3.35
N LEU A 60 17.75 18.60 2.81
CA LEU A 60 17.56 18.96 1.39
C LEU A 60 17.76 20.46 1.12
N GLY A 61 17.79 21.28 2.18
CA GLY A 61 17.76 22.72 2.08
C GLY A 61 16.35 23.28 1.84
N PRO A 62 16.19 24.62 1.83
CA PRO A 62 14.87 25.26 1.74
C PRO A 62 14.24 25.18 0.34
N SER A 63 15.03 24.93 -0.70
CA SER A 63 14.62 25.00 -2.10
C SER A 63 14.12 23.67 -2.69
N THR A 64 14.28 22.57 -1.97
CA THR A 64 13.95 21.23 -2.46
C THR A 64 12.84 20.63 -1.61
N PRO A 65 11.58 20.59 -2.10
CA PRO A 65 10.50 19.90 -1.42
C PRO A 65 10.81 18.40 -1.26
N PHE A 66 10.33 17.79 -0.18
CA PHE A 66 10.52 16.35 0.03
C PHE A 66 9.88 15.51 -1.09
N TYR A 67 8.76 15.96 -1.65
CA TYR A 67 8.12 15.31 -2.80
C TYR A 67 9.07 15.14 -3.99
N GLN A 68 9.89 16.16 -4.31
CA GLN A 68 10.88 16.06 -5.38
C GLN A 68 11.94 14.99 -5.07
N PHE A 69 12.44 14.97 -3.84
CA PHE A 69 13.37 13.92 -3.40
C PHE A 69 12.74 12.53 -3.50
N TYR A 70 11.45 12.39 -3.13
CA TYR A 70 10.74 11.13 -3.22
C TYR A 70 10.58 10.65 -4.66
N THR A 71 10.21 11.54 -5.60
CA THR A 71 10.04 11.17 -7.00
C THR A 71 11.36 10.71 -7.62
N ASP A 72 12.47 11.37 -7.26
CA ASP A 72 13.82 10.97 -7.65
C ASP A 72 14.21 9.63 -7.00
N PHE A 73 13.86 9.41 -5.73
CA PHE A 73 14.17 8.17 -5.02
C PHE A 73 13.45 6.95 -5.62
N VAL A 74 12.18 7.07 -5.99
CA VAL A 74 11.45 6.01 -6.71
C VAL A 74 12.09 5.74 -8.08
N ALA A 75 12.50 6.78 -8.80
CA ALA A 75 13.18 6.61 -10.10
C ALA A 75 14.54 5.92 -9.94
N LEU A 76 15.30 6.21 -8.88
CA LEU A 76 16.55 5.52 -8.55
C LEU A 76 16.30 4.05 -8.16
N TYR A 77 15.20 3.77 -7.47
CA TYR A 77 14.82 2.39 -7.15
C TYR A 77 14.56 1.56 -8.41
N ASP A 78 13.84 2.13 -9.39
CA ASP A 78 13.51 1.49 -10.66
C ASP A 78 14.74 1.32 -11.56
N SER A 79 15.65 2.30 -11.58
CA SER A 79 16.76 2.33 -12.54
C SER A 79 18.10 1.78 -12.02
N ILE A 80 18.38 1.87 -10.71
CA ILE A 80 19.70 1.56 -10.14
C ILE A 80 19.61 0.48 -9.05
N SER A 81 18.63 0.57 -8.14
CA SER A 81 18.60 -0.32 -6.99
C SER A 81 18.24 -1.78 -7.33
N PHE A 82 17.87 -2.09 -8.58
CA PHE A 82 17.48 -3.43 -9.04
C PHE A 82 16.57 -4.17 -8.04
N SER A 83 15.53 -3.48 -7.57
CA SER A 83 14.55 -4.05 -6.65
C SER A 83 15.05 -4.38 -5.23
N HIS A 84 16.16 -3.78 -4.79
CA HIS A 84 16.77 -4.09 -3.50
C HIS A 84 15.80 -3.86 -2.31
N PRO A 85 15.60 -4.86 -1.42
CA PRO A 85 14.56 -4.83 -0.38
C PRO A 85 14.62 -3.67 0.61
N LEU A 86 15.83 -3.16 0.89
CA LEU A 86 16.00 -2.02 1.80
C LEU A 86 15.35 -0.74 1.26
N PHE A 87 15.58 -0.43 -0.01
CA PHE A 87 14.96 0.74 -0.62
C PHE A 87 13.46 0.53 -0.80
N ALA A 88 13.03 -0.69 -1.14
CA ALA A 88 11.61 -1.02 -1.27
C ALA A 88 10.80 -0.71 -0.01
N ARG A 89 11.36 -0.96 1.18
CA ARG A 89 10.74 -0.59 2.48
C ARG A 89 10.59 0.92 2.64
N LEU A 90 11.60 1.68 2.23
CA LEU A 90 11.62 3.14 2.35
C LEU A 90 10.67 3.84 1.37
N LEU A 91 10.36 3.23 0.23
CA LEU A 91 9.35 3.74 -0.71
C LEU A 91 7.95 3.82 -0.10
N LEU A 92 7.66 3.00 0.91
CA LEU A 92 6.33 2.86 1.48
C LEU A 92 5.99 4.00 2.44
N SER A 93 6.91 4.49 3.26
CA SER A 93 6.56 5.46 4.30
C SER A 93 5.80 6.71 3.77
N PRO A 94 6.21 7.33 2.65
CA PRO A 94 5.49 8.48 2.07
C PRO A 94 4.13 8.14 1.45
N VAL A 95 3.81 6.85 1.23
CA VAL A 95 2.51 6.44 0.67
C VAL A 95 1.47 6.13 1.74
N SER A 96 1.82 6.26 3.02
CA SER A 96 0.84 6.18 4.10
C SER A 96 -0.21 7.28 3.99
N MET A 97 -1.36 7.10 4.64
CA MET A 97 -2.49 8.02 4.62
C MET A 97 -2.21 9.33 5.39
N ARG A 98 -1.04 9.45 6.01
CA ARG A 98 -0.55 10.69 6.64
C ARG A 98 -0.10 11.73 5.61
N TYR A 99 0.25 11.29 4.40
CA TYR A 99 0.80 12.15 3.36
C TYR A 99 -0.23 12.47 2.26
N PRO A 100 -0.05 13.59 1.54
CA PRO A 100 -0.88 13.94 0.39
C PRO A 100 -1.01 12.79 -0.63
N PRO A 101 -2.14 12.70 -1.35
CA PRO A 101 -2.38 11.63 -2.32
C PRO A 101 -1.38 11.60 -3.47
N ASP A 102 -0.65 12.70 -3.73
CA ASP A 102 0.35 12.77 -4.81
C ASP A 102 1.44 11.69 -4.67
N TYR A 103 1.88 11.39 -3.44
CA TYR A 103 2.84 10.31 -3.19
C TYR A 103 2.28 8.94 -3.61
N ARG A 104 1.02 8.66 -3.25
CA ARG A 104 0.32 7.42 -3.64
C ARG A 104 0.08 7.37 -5.14
N LYS A 105 -0.39 8.47 -5.75
CA LYS A 105 -0.58 8.56 -7.19
C LYS A 105 0.71 8.24 -7.93
N TYR A 106 1.82 8.85 -7.52
CA TYR A 106 3.11 8.63 -8.15
C TYR A 106 3.55 7.16 -8.11
N LEU A 107 3.50 6.51 -6.95
CA LEU A 107 3.91 5.10 -6.84
C LEU A 107 2.91 4.14 -7.51
N TRP A 108 1.61 4.29 -7.23
CA TRP A 108 0.59 3.32 -7.62
C TRP A 108 0.12 3.49 -9.07
N ALA A 109 0.07 4.72 -9.58
CA ALA A 109 -0.37 5.00 -10.94
C ALA A 109 0.82 5.16 -11.88
N ASP A 110 1.71 6.13 -11.61
CA ASP A 110 2.75 6.53 -12.56
C ASP A 110 3.90 5.51 -12.62
N PHE A 111 4.29 4.93 -11.48
CA PHE A 111 5.31 3.89 -11.35
C PHE A 111 4.74 2.49 -11.09
N SER A 112 3.52 2.22 -11.58
CA SER A 112 2.83 0.94 -11.33
C SER A 112 3.61 -0.33 -11.75
N HIS A 113 4.54 -0.22 -12.70
CA HIS A 113 5.40 -1.34 -13.14
C HIS A 113 6.39 -1.80 -12.09
N VAL A 114 6.69 -0.94 -11.11
CA VAL A 114 7.61 -1.17 -9.99
C VAL A 114 6.96 -1.95 -8.86
N LEU A 115 5.62 -1.93 -8.73
CA LEU A 115 4.91 -2.57 -7.61
C LEU A 115 5.26 -4.07 -7.47
N ARG A 116 5.45 -4.77 -8.59
CA ARG A 116 5.84 -6.20 -8.61
C ARG A 116 7.24 -6.48 -8.08
N THR A 117 8.05 -5.46 -7.84
CA THR A 117 9.39 -5.63 -7.31
C THR A 117 9.46 -5.30 -5.82
N ILE A 118 8.41 -4.67 -5.28
CA ILE A 118 8.28 -4.34 -3.87
C ILE A 118 7.70 -5.58 -3.16
N ARG A 119 8.58 -6.35 -2.52
CA ARG A 119 8.25 -7.59 -1.79
C ARG A 119 8.31 -7.44 -0.28
N THR A 120 8.09 -6.22 0.21
CA THR A 120 8.13 -5.91 1.65
C THR A 120 7.06 -6.70 2.40
N PRO A 121 7.44 -7.58 3.36
CA PRO A 121 6.47 -8.26 4.22
C PRO A 121 5.90 -7.27 5.26
N MET A 122 4.73 -7.59 5.83
CA MET A 122 3.96 -6.70 6.72
C MET A 122 4.80 -6.21 7.90
N GLU A 123 5.53 -7.13 8.52
CA GLU A 123 6.37 -6.92 9.69
C GLU A 123 7.55 -5.99 9.43
N ALA A 124 8.02 -5.89 8.18
CA ALA A 124 9.18 -5.08 7.80
C ALA A 124 8.80 -3.69 7.27
N VAL A 125 7.51 -3.36 7.23
CA VAL A 125 7.03 -2.03 6.86
C VAL A 125 7.50 -1.03 7.91
N VAL A 126 8.07 0.09 7.46
CA VAL A 126 8.53 1.19 8.34
C VAL A 126 7.33 2.06 8.73
N ALA A 127 6.71 1.73 9.86
CA ALA A 127 5.57 2.44 10.44
C ALA A 127 5.34 2.06 11.90
N SER A 128 4.62 2.91 12.63
CA SER A 128 4.18 2.62 14.01
C SER A 128 3.07 1.58 14.00
N ASP A 129 2.14 1.68 13.06
CA ASP A 129 1.03 0.76 12.90
C ASP A 129 0.70 0.66 11.41
N VAL A 130 0.35 -0.55 10.97
CA VAL A 130 -0.18 -0.82 9.62
C VAL A 130 -1.40 0.07 9.32
N LYS A 131 -2.16 0.49 10.35
CA LYS A 131 -3.28 1.42 10.21
C LYS A 131 -2.93 2.73 9.52
N GLU A 132 -1.68 3.18 9.61
CA GLU A 132 -1.22 4.40 8.94
C GLU A 132 -1.43 4.33 7.42
N PHE A 133 -1.53 3.13 6.85
CA PHE A 133 -1.77 2.90 5.42
C PHE A 133 -3.23 2.60 5.08
N MET A 134 -4.07 2.45 6.09
CA MET A 134 -5.44 2.00 5.95
C MET A 134 -6.41 3.16 6.17
N TRP A 135 -6.13 4.00 7.17
CA TRP A 135 -7.04 5.05 7.59
C TRP A 135 -6.40 6.44 7.51
N PRO A 136 -7.12 7.48 7.03
CA PRO A 136 -8.46 7.41 6.42
C PRO A 136 -8.49 6.57 5.12
N VAL A 137 -9.68 6.10 4.73
CA VAL A 137 -9.86 5.37 3.46
C VAL A 137 -9.56 6.30 2.29
N GLU A 138 -8.90 5.79 1.26
CA GLU A 138 -8.60 6.56 0.06
C GLU A 138 -9.91 7.01 -0.63
N THR A 139 -9.94 8.29 -1.01
CA THR A 139 -11.07 8.93 -1.70
C THR A 139 -10.68 9.48 -3.07
N ASN A 140 -9.38 9.60 -3.36
CA ASN A 140 -8.89 10.04 -4.65
C ASN A 140 -9.21 8.96 -5.73
N PRO A 141 -10.01 9.30 -6.76
CA PRO A 141 -10.47 8.32 -7.75
C PRO A 141 -9.33 7.75 -8.60
N GLU A 142 -8.26 8.50 -8.85
CA GLU A 142 -7.11 8.02 -9.62
C GLU A 142 -6.32 6.96 -8.84
N VAL A 143 -6.15 7.17 -7.53
CA VAL A 143 -5.49 6.23 -6.63
C VAL A 143 -6.34 4.97 -6.42
N ILE A 144 -7.66 5.12 -6.23
CA ILE A 144 -8.59 3.97 -6.17
C ILE A 144 -8.50 3.13 -7.45
N ALA A 145 -8.52 3.78 -8.62
CA ALA A 145 -8.36 3.08 -9.88
C ALA A 145 -6.98 2.40 -10.01
N ALA A 146 -5.92 2.99 -9.44
CA ALA A 146 -4.60 2.40 -9.40
C ALA A 146 -4.53 1.14 -8.51
N TYR A 147 -5.14 1.18 -7.32
CA TYR A 147 -5.28 0.00 -6.47
C TYR A 147 -6.01 -1.13 -7.21
N LEU A 148 -7.16 -0.85 -7.83
CA LEU A 148 -7.89 -1.86 -8.60
C LEU A 148 -7.03 -2.44 -9.74
N ARG A 149 -6.35 -1.60 -10.51
CA ARG A 149 -5.46 -2.06 -11.59
C ARG A 149 -4.34 -2.96 -11.07
N SER A 150 -3.77 -2.64 -9.91
CA SER A 150 -2.72 -3.47 -9.31
C SER A 150 -3.21 -4.86 -8.90
N LEU A 151 -4.47 -4.98 -8.48
CA LEU A 151 -5.12 -6.26 -8.15
C LEU A 151 -5.47 -7.05 -9.42
N VAL A 152 -6.03 -6.39 -10.44
CA VAL A 152 -6.35 -7.00 -11.74
C VAL A 152 -5.10 -7.55 -12.43
N LYS A 153 -4.00 -6.80 -12.40
CA LYS A 153 -2.73 -7.20 -13.04
C LYS A 153 -1.82 -8.05 -12.14
N ALA A 154 -2.26 -8.40 -10.93
CA ALA A 154 -1.44 -9.09 -9.93
C ALA A 154 -0.05 -8.44 -9.71
N GLN A 155 0.01 -7.11 -9.75
CA GLN A 155 1.25 -6.34 -9.56
C GLN A 155 1.57 -6.13 -8.08
N ALA A 156 0.55 -6.06 -7.24
CA ALA A 156 0.70 -5.90 -5.80
C ALA A 156 0.70 -7.26 -5.09
N GLU A 157 1.66 -7.47 -4.19
CA GLU A 157 1.79 -8.65 -3.34
C GLU A 157 2.07 -8.25 -1.90
N GLY A 158 1.94 -9.20 -0.97
CA GLY A 158 2.21 -8.99 0.46
C GLY A 158 1.49 -7.76 1.02
N PHE A 159 2.27 -6.86 1.61
CA PHE A 159 1.75 -5.62 2.19
C PHE A 159 1.00 -4.73 1.17
N LEU A 160 1.51 -4.59 -0.05
CA LEU A 160 0.86 -3.75 -1.07
C LEU A 160 -0.51 -4.31 -1.43
N ARG A 161 -0.62 -5.63 -1.60
CA ARG A 161 -1.92 -6.27 -1.87
C ARG A 161 -2.90 -6.03 -0.73
N PHE A 162 -2.43 -6.16 0.51
CA PHE A 162 -3.25 -5.90 1.71
C PHE A 162 -3.80 -4.47 1.73
N ALA A 163 -2.96 -3.47 1.45
CA ALA A 163 -3.39 -2.07 1.36
C ALA A 163 -4.40 -1.84 0.22
N ALA A 164 -4.15 -2.40 -0.97
CA ALA A 164 -5.06 -2.29 -2.10
C ALA A 164 -6.41 -2.95 -1.84
N VAL A 165 -6.43 -4.17 -1.28
CA VAL A 165 -7.66 -4.89 -0.88
C VAL A 165 -8.44 -4.06 0.12
N HIS A 166 -7.78 -3.50 1.14
CA HIS A 166 -8.42 -2.65 2.13
C HIS A 166 -9.15 -1.46 1.50
N HIS A 167 -8.45 -0.65 0.70
CA HIS A 167 -9.01 0.56 0.11
C HIS A 167 -10.13 0.26 -0.89
N ILE A 168 -10.01 -0.80 -1.68
CA ILE A 168 -11.07 -1.22 -2.60
C ILE A 168 -12.28 -1.74 -1.85
N ALA A 169 -12.09 -2.64 -0.87
CA ALA A 169 -13.18 -3.19 -0.07
C ALA A 169 -13.92 -2.09 0.70
N CYS A 170 -13.21 -1.15 1.32
CA CYS A 170 -13.82 -0.02 2.01
C CYS A 170 -14.56 0.94 1.06
N ASN A 171 -14.20 1.02 -0.22
CA ASN A 171 -14.93 1.80 -1.21
C ASN A 171 -16.14 1.06 -1.83
N ILE A 172 -16.27 -0.25 -1.55
CA ILE A 172 -17.41 -1.07 -1.99
C ILE A 172 -18.42 -1.25 -0.87
N TRP A 173 -17.95 -1.69 0.30
CA TRP A 173 -18.81 -2.30 1.31
C TRP A 173 -19.33 -1.30 2.34
N PRO A 174 -20.66 -1.31 2.57
CA PRO A 174 -21.32 -0.48 3.56
C PRO A 174 -20.75 -0.58 4.97
N ASP A 175 -20.53 -1.80 5.43
CA ASP A 175 -20.14 -2.13 6.78
C ASP A 175 -18.71 -1.67 7.13
N LEU A 176 -17.90 -1.35 6.11
CA LEU A 176 -16.53 -0.90 6.28
C LEU A 176 -16.37 0.63 6.25
N GLN A 177 -17.40 1.35 5.81
CA GLN A 177 -17.39 2.80 5.79
C GLN A 177 -17.81 3.36 7.14
N PRO A 178 -17.27 4.51 7.58
CA PRO A 178 -17.87 5.22 8.69
C PRO A 178 -19.31 5.57 8.31
N GLN A 179 -20.26 5.47 9.25
CA GLN A 179 -21.64 5.88 8.99
C GLN A 179 -21.61 7.34 8.53
N ASN A 180 -21.85 7.59 7.24
CA ASN A 180 -21.99 8.93 6.72
C ASN A 180 -23.27 9.51 7.36
N GLU A 181 -23.14 10.66 8.04
CA GLU A 181 -24.27 11.38 8.64
C GLU A 181 -25.35 11.74 7.60
N ASP A 182 -25.00 11.76 6.31
CA ASP A 182 -25.89 12.13 5.21
C ASP A 182 -26.81 11.01 4.73
N GLY A 183 -26.76 9.80 5.31
CA GLY A 183 -27.70 8.71 5.00
C GLY A 183 -27.77 8.29 3.52
N SER A 184 -26.81 8.74 2.69
CA SER A 184 -26.84 8.46 1.26
C SER A 184 -26.66 6.96 1.07
N ILE A 185 -27.67 6.32 0.51
CA ILE A 185 -27.61 4.97 -0.05
C ILE A 185 -26.29 4.86 -0.81
N HIS A 186 -25.48 3.85 -0.49
CA HIS A 186 -24.25 3.51 -1.19
C HIS A 186 -24.34 3.87 -2.66
N GLY A 187 -23.52 4.85 -3.05
CA GLY A 187 -23.72 5.55 -4.30
C GLY A 187 -23.43 4.67 -5.51
N GLU A 188 -23.85 5.16 -6.68
CA GLU A 188 -23.54 4.59 -7.99
C GLU A 188 -22.05 4.23 -8.17
N LYS A 189 -21.14 4.93 -7.47
CA LYS A 189 -19.71 4.66 -7.44
C LYS A 189 -19.34 3.29 -6.86
N SER A 190 -19.93 2.87 -5.73
CA SER A 190 -19.60 1.58 -5.12
C SER A 190 -20.14 0.41 -5.94
N ILE A 191 -21.34 0.57 -6.52
CA ILE A 191 -21.92 -0.40 -7.46
C ILE A 191 -21.01 -0.56 -8.69
N LYS A 192 -20.58 0.55 -9.31
CA LYS A 192 -19.64 0.52 -10.44
C LYS A 192 -18.31 -0.13 -10.08
N LEU A 193 -17.80 0.13 -8.88
CA LEU A 193 -16.55 -0.47 -8.41
C LEU A 193 -16.70 -1.98 -8.20
N LEU A 194 -17.80 -2.44 -7.60
CA LEU A 194 -18.08 -3.87 -7.44
C LEU A 194 -18.29 -4.57 -8.79
N GLN A 195 -18.97 -3.93 -9.74
CA GLN A 195 -19.10 -4.41 -11.12
C GLN A 195 -17.73 -4.54 -11.79
N ALA A 196 -16.83 -3.57 -11.61
CA ALA A 196 -15.48 -3.63 -12.14
C ALA A 196 -14.67 -4.78 -11.52
N VAL A 197 -14.77 -4.98 -10.20
CA VAL A 197 -14.15 -6.12 -9.50
C VAL A 197 -14.69 -7.45 -10.03
N ALA A 198 -16.02 -7.60 -10.11
CA ALA A 198 -16.63 -8.82 -10.62
C ALA A 198 -16.28 -9.07 -12.10
N GLY A 199 -16.13 -8.04 -12.92
CA GLY A 199 -15.81 -8.17 -14.34
C GLY A 199 -14.33 -8.40 -14.65
N GLN A 200 -13.42 -7.78 -13.89
CA GLN A 200 -12.00 -7.71 -14.24
C GLN A 200 -11.09 -8.55 -13.36
N CYS A 201 -11.49 -8.85 -12.11
CA CYS A 201 -10.64 -9.58 -11.18
C CYS A 201 -10.83 -11.11 -11.30
N GLY A 202 -9.74 -11.84 -11.07
CA GLY A 202 -9.74 -13.29 -10.88
C GLY A 202 -10.46 -13.71 -9.60
N PHE A 203 -10.83 -14.99 -9.51
CA PHE A 203 -11.65 -15.52 -8.40
C PHE A 203 -11.06 -15.23 -7.02
N ASP A 204 -9.75 -15.44 -6.83
CA ASP A 204 -9.11 -15.24 -5.52
C ASP A 204 -9.17 -13.77 -5.05
N VAL A 205 -8.96 -12.83 -5.96
CA VAL A 205 -9.07 -11.39 -5.66
C VAL A 205 -10.52 -11.03 -5.33
N VAL A 206 -11.49 -11.57 -6.07
CA VAL A 206 -12.92 -11.35 -5.77
C VAL A 206 -13.27 -11.93 -4.39
N LYS A 207 -12.81 -13.15 -4.09
CA LYS A 207 -13.00 -13.77 -2.78
C LYS A 207 -12.42 -12.91 -1.66
N GLU A 208 -11.16 -12.49 -1.77
CA GLU A 208 -10.52 -11.62 -0.78
C GLU A 208 -11.33 -10.33 -0.57
N LEU A 209 -11.72 -9.64 -1.64
CA LEU A 209 -12.49 -8.40 -1.54
C LEU A 209 -13.87 -8.62 -0.93
N VAL A 210 -14.55 -9.72 -1.27
CA VAL A 210 -15.89 -10.05 -0.78
C VAL A 210 -15.88 -10.46 0.69
N THR A 211 -14.83 -11.15 1.15
CA THR A 211 -14.73 -11.61 2.54
C THR A 211 -13.88 -10.70 3.40
N TYR A 212 -13.33 -9.61 2.86
CA TYR A 212 -12.53 -8.66 3.63
C TYR A 212 -13.36 -7.99 4.73
N ARG A 213 -12.83 -8.00 5.95
CA ARG A 213 -13.29 -7.25 7.12
C ARG A 213 -12.12 -6.50 7.74
N GLN A 214 -12.42 -5.41 8.43
CA GLN A 214 -11.42 -4.69 9.18
C GLN A 214 -12.01 -4.05 10.43
N ASN A 215 -11.18 -3.83 11.45
CA ASN A 215 -11.54 -3.08 12.64
C ASN A 215 -10.65 -1.81 12.72
N ARG A 216 -11.25 -0.68 13.09
CA ARG A 216 -10.55 0.61 13.27
C ARG A 216 -9.67 0.62 14.53
N GLU A 217 -10.11 -0.05 15.58
CA GLU A 217 -9.43 -0.12 16.88
C GLU A 217 -8.29 -1.12 16.89
N THR A 218 -8.40 -2.24 16.16
CA THR A 218 -7.36 -3.27 16.09
C THR A 218 -7.23 -3.77 14.67
N THR A 219 -6.04 -3.66 14.08
CA THR A 219 -5.80 -4.15 12.73
C THR A 219 -5.88 -5.67 12.69
N LEU A 220 -6.81 -6.19 11.91
CA LEU A 220 -6.90 -7.60 11.56
C LEU A 220 -5.96 -7.87 10.39
N LEU A 221 -5.06 -8.83 10.58
CA LEU A 221 -4.15 -9.32 9.53
C LEU A 221 -4.72 -10.61 8.89
N PRO A 222 -4.26 -10.97 7.69
CA PRO A 222 -4.58 -12.28 7.11
C PRO A 222 -4.15 -13.44 8.02
N PRO A 223 -4.93 -14.53 8.11
CA PRO A 223 -6.19 -14.78 7.41
C PRO A 223 -7.43 -14.18 8.10
N THR A 224 -7.33 -13.72 9.35
CA THR A 224 -8.46 -13.26 10.18
C THR A 224 -9.23 -12.08 9.58
N CYS A 225 -8.57 -11.24 8.79
CA CYS A 225 -9.25 -10.16 8.04
C CYS A 225 -10.17 -10.67 6.92
N PHE A 226 -10.26 -11.98 6.67
CA PHE A 226 -11.15 -12.59 5.67
C PHE A 226 -12.27 -13.45 6.27
N GLU A 227 -12.40 -13.45 7.60
CA GLU A 227 -13.37 -14.26 8.35
C GLU A 227 -14.60 -13.42 8.72
N ILE A 228 -15.52 -13.21 7.78
CA ILE A 228 -16.75 -12.44 8.00
C ILE A 228 -17.82 -13.25 8.74
N SER A 229 -18.63 -12.58 9.56
CA SER A 229 -19.77 -13.19 10.25
C SER A 229 -20.98 -13.35 9.33
N GLU A 230 -21.94 -14.17 9.74
CA GLU A 230 -23.19 -14.41 9.00
C GLU A 230 -24.03 -13.14 8.82
N GLU A 231 -23.98 -12.21 9.77
CA GLU A 231 -24.65 -10.90 9.66
C GLU A 231 -24.04 -10.05 8.54
N VAL A 232 -22.71 -10.04 8.42
CA VAL A 232 -22.01 -9.34 7.34
C VAL A 232 -22.30 -10.00 5.99
N LYS A 233 -22.30 -11.34 5.92
CA LYS A 233 -22.67 -12.07 4.71
C LYS A 233 -24.07 -11.69 4.24
N THR A 234 -25.04 -11.69 5.15
CA THR A 234 -26.44 -11.32 4.87
C THR A 234 -26.54 -9.89 4.33
N SER A 235 -25.92 -8.93 5.03
CA SER A 235 -25.94 -7.52 4.62
C SER A 235 -25.29 -7.29 3.24
N ARG A 236 -24.16 -7.96 2.97
CA ARG A 236 -23.48 -7.86 1.67
C ARG A 236 -24.29 -8.53 0.55
N SER A 237 -24.98 -9.65 0.83
CA SER A 237 -25.89 -10.30 -0.13
C SER A 237 -27.04 -9.38 -0.54
N GLU A 238 -27.63 -8.65 0.42
CA GLU A 238 -28.64 -7.63 0.12
C GLU A 238 -28.09 -6.49 -0.75
N PHE A 239 -26.85 -6.05 -0.50
CA PHE A 239 -26.18 -5.07 -1.35
C PHE A 239 -25.95 -5.58 -2.78
N VAL A 240 -25.45 -6.81 -2.92
CA VAL A 240 -25.13 -7.46 -4.20
C VAL A 240 -26.38 -7.62 -5.08
N ASN A 241 -27.55 -7.90 -4.49
CA ASN A 241 -28.83 -7.98 -5.22
C ASN A 241 -29.16 -6.72 -6.03
N ARG A 242 -28.61 -5.55 -5.65
CA ARG A 242 -28.79 -4.26 -6.35
C ARG A 242 -27.77 -4.01 -7.47
N CYS A 243 -26.77 -4.88 -7.64
CA CYS A 243 -25.61 -4.66 -8.52
C CYS A 243 -25.75 -5.31 -9.91
N GLY A 244 -26.84 -6.04 -10.15
CA GLY A 244 -27.14 -6.74 -11.40
C GLY A 244 -26.82 -8.24 -11.35
N ALA A 245 -27.47 -9.02 -12.24
CA ALA A 245 -27.43 -10.48 -12.22
C ALA A 245 -26.02 -11.06 -12.36
N ALA A 246 -25.20 -10.55 -13.29
CA ALA A 246 -23.85 -11.07 -13.52
C ALA A 246 -22.92 -10.87 -12.30
N VAL A 247 -23.08 -9.78 -11.54
CA VAL A 247 -22.33 -9.55 -10.29
C VAL A 247 -22.81 -10.52 -9.22
N LYS A 248 -24.13 -10.65 -9.10
CA LYS A 248 -24.77 -11.55 -8.15
C LYS A 248 -24.29 -12.99 -8.32
N ASP A 249 -24.39 -13.54 -9.52
CA ASP A 249 -24.03 -14.94 -9.80
C ASP A 249 -22.57 -15.24 -9.46
N LYS A 250 -21.67 -14.26 -9.60
CA LYS A 250 -20.24 -14.41 -9.29
C LYS A 250 -19.93 -14.29 -7.79
N ILE A 251 -20.69 -13.47 -7.06
CA ILE A 251 -20.38 -13.10 -5.67
C ILE A 251 -21.20 -13.89 -4.65
N GLU A 252 -22.46 -14.19 -4.94
CA GLU A 252 -23.36 -14.88 -4.02
C GLU A 252 -22.81 -16.22 -3.48
N PRO A 253 -22.10 -17.07 -4.26
CA PRO A 253 -21.48 -18.29 -3.73
C PRO A 253 -20.41 -18.04 -2.65
N LEU A 254 -19.85 -16.83 -2.57
CA LEU A 254 -18.84 -16.44 -1.58
C LEU A 254 -19.47 -15.91 -0.28
N LEU A 255 -20.79 -15.68 -0.29
CA LEU A 255 -21.58 -15.15 0.83
C LEU A 255 -22.56 -16.17 1.41
N GLN A 256 -22.47 -17.43 0.98
CA GLN A 256 -23.22 -18.58 1.51
C GLN A 256 -22.48 -19.29 2.66
#